data_AF-A0A953H1F0-F1
#
_entry.id   AF-A0A953H1F0-F1
#
_cell.length_a   1.000
_cell.length_b   1.000
_cell.length_c   1.000
_cell.angle_alpha   90.00
_cell.angle_beta   90.00
_cell.angle_gamma   90.00
#
_symmetry.space_group_name_H-M   'P 1'
#
loop_
_entity.id
_entity.type
_entity.pdbx_description
1 polymer ?
#
loop_
_entity_poly.entity_id
_entity_poly.type
_entity_poly.pdbx_seq_one_letter_code
_entity_poly.pdbx_strand_id
1 'polypeptide(L)' 'MGKDKRRYVAKAQAGKGWRIWNIKMQRWWGEYYQDFPEKLLAELNAEKRPETLIQLIKRTPRKKT' A
#
# COMPACT_ATOMS: atom_id res chain seq x y z
N MET A 1 -22.59 10.87 8.49
CA MET A 1 -21.90 9.94 7.58
C MET A 1 -20.42 9.90 7.96
N GLY A 2 -20.01 8.92 8.76
CA GLY A 2 -18.60 8.73 9.05
C GLY A 2 -17.90 8.32 7.76
N LYS A 3 -17.07 9.20 7.18
CA LYS A 3 -16.21 8.83 6.05
C LYS A 3 -15.41 7.61 6.52
N ASP A 4 -15.67 6.44 5.95
CA ASP A 4 -14.86 5.25 6.18
C ASP A 4 -13.39 5.64 6.01
N LYS A 5 -12.69 5.74 7.15
CA LYS A 5 -11.28 6.14 7.14
C LYS A 5 -10.55 5.05 6.38
N ARG A 6 -9.90 5.43 5.27
CA ARG A 6 -9.10 4.53 4.42
C ARG A 6 -8.27 3.60 5.31
N ARG A 7 -8.51 2.29 5.22
CA ARG A 7 -7.85 1.29 6.08
C ARG A 7 -6.35 1.23 5.84
N TYR A 8 -5.94 1.41 4.59
CA TYR A 8 -4.55 1.47 4.18
C TYR A 8 -4.20 2.87 3.70
N VAL A 9 -3.05 3.39 4.11
CA VAL A 9 -2.53 4.69 3.68
C VAL A 9 -1.08 4.56 3.27
N ALA A 10 -0.68 5.15 2.14
CA ALA A 10 0.72 5.25 1.77
C ALA A 10 1.38 6.38 2.57
N LYS A 11 2.57 6.10 3.11
CA LYS A 11 3.41 7.07 3.83
C LYS A 11 4.78 7.11 3.18
N ALA A 12 5.28 8.32 2.93
CA ALA A 12 6.67 8.53 2.55
C ALA A 12 7.55 8.33 3.79
N GLN A 13 8.62 7.57 3.63
CA GLN A 13 9.62 7.33 4.66
C GLN A 13 10.98 7.81 4.15
N ALA A 14 11.55 8.77 4.86
CA ALA A 14 12.81 9.44 4.48
C ALA A 14 13.91 8.42 4.17
N GLY A 15 14.55 8.57 3.01
CA GLY A 15 15.64 7.69 2.52
C GLY A 15 15.20 6.29 2.05
N LYS A 16 13.94 5.88 2.28
CA LYS A 16 13.47 4.51 1.97
C LYS A 16 12.43 4.46 0.85
N GLY A 17 11.71 5.55 0.60
CA GLY A 17 10.66 5.61 -0.42
C GLY A 17 9.28 5.56 0.24
N TRP A 18 8.36 4.80 -0.32
CA TRP A 18 6.98 4.70 0.15
C TRP A 18 6.70 3.38 0.86
N ARG A 19 5.87 3.42 1.90
CA ARG A 19 5.38 2.20 2.57
C ARG A 19 3.92 2.33 2.92
N ILE A 20 3.19 1.22 2.92
CA ILE A 20 1.76 1.20 3.19
C ILE A 20 1.52 0.91 4.67
N TRP A 21 0.81 1.81 5.34
CA TRP A 21 0.39 1.68 6.74
C TRP A 21 -1.05 1.18 6.82
N ASN A 22 -1.27 0.09 7.54
CA ASN A 22 -2.61 -0.41 7.87
C ASN A 22 -3.06 0.23 9.17
N ILE A 23 -4.00 1.16 9.10
CA ILE A 23 -4.53 1.91 10.25
C ILE A 23 -5.21 0.96 11.25
N LYS A 24 -5.99 -0.01 10.75
CA LYS A 24 -6.78 -0.92 11.60
C LYS A 24 -5.89 -1.82 12.45
N MET A 25 -4.79 -2.33 11.87
CA MET A 25 -3.86 -3.21 12.56
C MET A 25 -2.67 -2.46 13.18
N GLN A 26 -2.56 -1.16 12.94
CA GLN A 26 -1.42 -0.31 13.31
C GLN A 26 -0.07 -0.95 12.96
N ARG A 27 0.01 -1.49 11.73
CA ARG A 27 1.19 -2.21 11.23
C ARG A 27 1.52 -1.81 9.80
N TRP A 28 2.78 -1.92 9.45
CA TRP A 28 3.22 -1.79 8.06
C TRP A 28 2.77 -3.00 7.25
N TRP A 29 2.24 -2.74 6.06
CA TRP A 29 1.86 -3.75 5.10
C TRP A 29 2.92 -3.82 4.01
N GLY A 30 3.48 -5.01 3.81
CA GLY A 30 4.48 -5.28 2.78
C GLY A 30 5.81 -4.53 2.95
N GLU A 31 6.51 -4.44 1.83
CA GLU A 31 7.86 -3.90 1.69
C GLU A 31 7.83 -2.39 1.34
N TYR A 32 9.01 -1.81 1.18
CA TYR A 32 9.16 -0.47 0.64
C TYR A 32 8.99 -0.46 -0.88
N TYR A 33 8.33 0.58 -1.37
CA TYR A 33 8.14 0.88 -2.77
C TYR A 33 8.98 2.08 -3.15
N GLN A 34 9.61 2.04 -4.33
CA GLN A 34 10.37 3.17 -4.84
C GLN A 34 9.43 4.33 -5.19
N ASP A 35 8.37 4.02 -5.93
CA ASP A 35 7.34 4.97 -6.34
C ASP A 35 6.08 4.92 -5.47
N PHE A 36 5.26 5.97 -5.58
CA PHE A 36 3.99 6.05 -4.86
C PHE A 36 3.02 4.94 -5.34
N PRO A 37 2.60 4.01 -4.47
CA PRO A 37 1.89 2.80 -4.88
C PRO A 37 0.37 3.05 -5.01
N GLU A 38 -0.05 4.01 -5.83
CA GLU A 38 -1.46 4.46 -5.92
C GLU A 38 -2.43 3.33 -6.25
N LYS A 39 -2.17 2.59 -7.34
CA LYS A 39 -3.05 1.51 -7.81
C LYS A 39 -3.18 0.39 -6.78
N LEU A 40 -2.06 0.03 -6.12
CA LEU A 40 -2.04 -0.96 -5.05
C LEU A 40 -2.79 -0.46 -3.81
N LEU A 41 -2.62 0.81 -3.46
CA LEU A 41 -3.33 1.43 -2.34
C LEU A 41 -4.84 1.49 -2.60
N ALA A 42 -5.26 1.78 -3.83
CA ALA A 42 -6.66 1.78 -4.23
C ALA A 42 -7.27 0.38 -4.09
N GLU A 43 -6.62 -0.64 -4.65
CA GLU A 43 -7.08 -2.04 -4.55
C GLU A 43 -7.17 -2.52 -3.09
N LEU A 44 -6.19 -2.17 -2.26
CA LEU A 44 -6.18 -2.50 -0.83
C LEU A 44 -7.32 -1.85 -0.04
N ASN A 45 -7.80 -0.68 -0.47
CA ASN A 45 -8.92 0.01 0.15
C ASN A 45 -10.27 -0.33 -0.51
N ALA A 46 -10.26 -1.01 -1.66
CA ALA A 46 -11.44 -1.49 -2.37
C ALA A 46 -11.71 -2.97 -2.05
N GLU A 47 -11.89 -3.80 -3.08
CA GLU A 47 -12.31 -5.21 -2.98
C GLU A 47 -11.20 -6.17 -2.55
N LYS A 48 -9.92 -5.76 -2.63
CA LYS A 48 -8.74 -6.57 -2.27
C LYS A 48 -8.69 -7.89 -3.03
N ARG A 49 -8.99 -7.86 -4.33
CA ARG A 49 -8.99 -9.05 -5.18
C ARG A 49 -7.57 -9.64 -5.20
N PRO A 50 -7.37 -10.90 -4.78
CA PRO A 50 -6.05 -11.47 -4.60
C PRO A 50 -5.23 -11.49 -5.90
N GLU A 51 -5.87 -11.79 -7.04
CA GLU A 51 -5.24 -11.80 -8.36
C GLU A 51 -4.73 -10.41 -8.76
N THR A 52 -5.58 -9.40 -8.60
CA THR A 52 -5.24 -7.99 -8.87
C THR A 52 -4.12 -7.51 -7.97
N LEU A 53 -4.19 -7.84 -6.67
CA LEU A 53 -3.13 -7.51 -5.70
C LEU A 53 -1.79 -8.10 -6.14
N ILE A 54 -1.74 -9.38 -6.49
CA ILE A 54 -0.49 -10.03 -6.95
C ILE A 54 0.07 -9.32 -8.19
N GLN A 55 -0.78 -8.99 -9.16
CA GLN A 55 -0.35 -8.26 -10.37
C GLN A 55 0.20 -6.87 -10.03
N LEU A 56 -0.49 -6.11 -9.18
CA LEU A 56 -0.06 -4.77 -8.75
C LEU A 56 1.24 -4.83 -7.95
N ILE A 57 1.37 -5.82 -7.07
CA ILE A 57 2.57 -6.10 -6.27
C ILE A 57 3.79 -6.47 -7.14
N LYS A 58 3.58 -7.11 -8.30
CA LYS A 58 4.62 -7.39 -9.30
C LYS A 58 4.99 -6.17 -10.14
N ARG A 59 4.00 -5.36 -10.50
CA ARG A 59 4.17 -4.15 -11.33
C ARG A 59 4.79 -2.98 -10.57
N THR A 60 4.55 -2.89 -9.26
CA THR A 60 5.06 -1.80 -8.45
C THR A 60 6.52 -2.08 -8.09
N PRO A 61 7.48 -1.22 -8.47
CA PRO A 61 8.89 -1.44 -8.18
C PRO A 61 9.10 -1.39 -6.66
N ARG A 62 9.56 -2.52 -6.12
CA ARG A 62 9.90 -2.64 -4.71
C ARG A 62 11.36 -2.28 -4.52
N LYS A 63 11.64 -1.53 -3.47
CA LYS A 63 13.00 -1.31 -3.03
C LYS A 63 13.44 -2.61 -2.34
N LYS A 64 14.19 -3.44 -3.05
CA LYS A 64 14.92 -4.54 -2.42
C LYS A 64 15.90 -3.88 -1.43
N THR A 65 15.76 -4.22 -0.15
CA THR A 65 16.69 -3.77 0.89
C THR A 65 18.01 -4.51 0.71
#